data_AF-A0A1F3A6E2-F1
#
_entry.id   AF-A0A1F3A6E2-F1
#
_cell.length_a   1.000
_cell.length_b   1.000
_cell.length_c   1.000
_cell.angle_alpha   90.00
_cell.angle_beta   90.00
_cell.angle_gamma   90.00
#
_symmetry.space_group_name_H-M   'P 1'
#
loop_
_entity.id
_entity.type
_entity.pdbx_description
1 polymer ?
#
loop_
_entity_poly.entity_id
_entity_poly.type
_entity_poly.pdbx_seq_one_letter_code
_entity_poly.pdbx_strand_id
1 'polypeptide(L)'
;MTGAEIRAAAAGAFVGGFAGVIRIAPEGGEAFDVDGRGAACAIVDAAAGVAPDCVWRASVETLLRIFEGGRALESAYLSGRLGVAGDMSVMARLVLESSR
;
A
#
# COMPACT_ATOMS: atom_id res chain seq x y z
N MET A 1 -15.19 9.83 -1.84
CA MET A 1 -13.73 9.87 -1.69
C MET A 1 -13.10 9.48 -3.01
N THR A 2 -12.13 10.27 -3.48
CA THR A 2 -11.56 10.17 -4.83
C THR A 2 -10.24 9.40 -4.80
N GLY A 3 -9.84 8.82 -5.94
CA GLY A 3 -8.55 8.13 -6.08
C GLY A 3 -7.31 9.00 -5.77
N ALA A 4 -7.46 10.33 -5.78
CA ALA A 4 -6.38 11.26 -5.43
C ALA A 4 -6.08 11.27 -3.91
N GLU A 5 -7.10 11.14 -3.07
CA GLU A 5 -6.97 11.20 -1.60
C GLU A 5 -6.16 10.01 -1.08
N ILE A 6 -6.44 8.82 -1.58
CA ILE A 6 -5.75 7.59 -1.17
C ILE A 6 -4.29 7.57 -1.63
N ARG A 7 -3.98 8.13 -2.80
CA ARG A 7 -2.60 8.28 -3.28
C ARG A 7 -1.83 9.27 -2.40
N ALA A 8 -2.44 10.39 -2.04
CA ALA A 8 -1.81 11.36 -1.14
C ALA A 8 -1.52 10.74 0.24
N ALA A 9 -2.49 10.00 0.81
CA ALA A 9 -2.31 9.30 2.08
C ALA A 9 -1.19 8.25 2.00
N ALA A 10 -1.16 7.44 0.93
CA ALA A 10 -0.07 6.49 0.71
C ALA A 10 1.29 7.19 0.64
N ALA A 11 1.40 8.35 -0.04
CA ALA A 11 2.69 9.04 -0.19
C ALA A 11 3.29 9.46 1.16
N GLY A 12 2.45 9.76 2.16
CA GLY A 12 2.88 10.10 3.51
C GLY A 12 3.10 8.90 4.43
N ALA A 13 2.61 7.71 4.08
CA ALA A 13 2.64 6.54 4.95
C ALA A 13 3.88 5.67 4.77
N PHE A 14 4.36 5.51 3.53
CA PHE A 14 5.51 4.65 3.22
C PHE A 14 6.82 5.36 3.54
N VAL A 15 7.53 4.88 4.57
CA VAL A 15 8.79 5.48 5.03
C VAL A 15 9.97 4.56 4.73
N GLY A 16 10.85 5.04 3.87
CA GLY A 16 12.03 4.29 3.41
C GLY A 16 11.72 3.20 2.38
N GLY A 17 12.78 2.67 1.78
CA GLY A 17 12.68 1.56 0.82
C GLY A 17 12.39 0.22 1.48
N PHE A 18 11.60 -0.62 0.81
CA PHE A 18 11.28 -1.99 1.23
C PHE A 18 11.70 -3.06 0.19
N ALA A 19 12.49 -2.66 -0.82
CA ALA A 19 13.07 -3.52 -1.85
C ALA A 19 12.04 -4.30 -2.69
N GLY A 20 10.91 -3.68 -3.02
CA GLY A 20 9.88 -4.28 -3.87
C GLY A 20 8.85 -3.28 -4.37
N VAL A 21 7.84 -3.78 -5.06
CA VAL A 21 6.69 -3.03 -5.57
C VAL A 21 5.41 -3.58 -4.96
N ILE A 22 4.65 -2.72 -4.28
CA ILE A 22 3.33 -3.07 -3.74
C ILE A 22 2.26 -2.41 -4.60
N ARG A 23 1.37 -3.20 -5.18
CA ARG A 23 0.16 -2.69 -5.82
C ARG A 23 -0.94 -2.46 -4.80
N ILE A 24 -1.40 -1.24 -4.71
CA ILE A 24 -2.60 -0.87 -3.94
C ILE A 24 -3.79 -0.96 -4.88
N ALA A 25 -4.72 -1.87 -4.60
CA ALA A 25 -5.91 -2.12 -5.39
C ALA A 25 -7.18 -1.88 -4.54
N PRO A 26 -7.65 -0.61 -4.44
CA PRO A 26 -8.88 -0.29 -3.73
C PRO A 26 -10.09 -0.91 -4.42
N GLU A 27 -11.03 -1.44 -3.64
CA GLU A 27 -12.30 -1.93 -4.17
C GLU A 27 -13.10 -0.79 -4.83
N GLY A 28 -13.46 -0.98 -6.10
CA GLY A 28 -14.18 0.03 -6.88
C GLY A 28 -13.34 1.26 -7.27
N GLY A 29 -12.02 1.23 -7.04
CA GLY A 29 -11.10 2.32 -7.36
C GLY A 29 -10.02 1.92 -8.37
N GLU A 30 -9.28 2.92 -8.83
CA GLU A 30 -8.10 2.71 -9.67
C GLU A 30 -6.92 2.24 -8.83
N ALA A 31 -6.22 1.20 -9.31
CA ALA A 31 -5.03 0.69 -8.66
C ALA A 31 -3.81 1.56 -8.97
N PHE A 32 -2.87 1.61 -8.04
CA PHE A 32 -1.58 2.29 -8.21
C PHE A 32 -0.49 1.46 -7.55
N ASP A 33 0.76 1.68 -7.98
CA ASP A 33 1.90 0.97 -7.46
C ASP A 33 2.72 1.88 -6.54
N VAL A 34 3.22 1.31 -5.46
CA VAL A 34 4.20 1.92 -4.56
C VAL A 34 5.52 1.22 -4.82
N ASP A 35 6.46 1.95 -5.43
CA ASP A 35 7.81 1.46 -5.71
C ASP A 35 8.72 1.79 -4.53
N GLY A 36 9.04 0.76 -3.74
CA GLY A 36 9.96 0.83 -2.61
C GLY A 36 11.35 0.28 -2.91
N ARG A 37 11.74 0.11 -4.18
CA ARG A 37 13.06 -0.43 -4.55
C ARG A 37 14.20 0.56 -4.32
N GLY A 38 13.89 1.86 -4.29
CA GLY A 38 14.84 2.94 -4.00
C GLY A 38 14.92 3.29 -2.50
N ALA A 39 15.76 4.27 -2.16
CA ALA A 39 15.87 4.77 -0.79
C ALA A 39 14.61 5.53 -0.32
N ALA A 40 13.89 6.15 -1.25
CA ALA A 40 12.58 6.76 -1.04
C ALA A 40 11.54 6.01 -1.86
N CYS A 41 10.34 5.86 -1.30
CA CYS A 41 9.21 5.29 -2.01
C CYS A 41 8.65 6.27 -3.04
N ALA A 42 8.20 5.74 -4.17
CA ALA A 42 7.50 6.51 -5.20
C ALA A 42 6.12 5.93 -5.47
N ILE A 43 5.11 6.78 -5.61
CA ILE A 43 3.79 6.38 -6.10
C ILE A 43 3.79 6.56 -7.60
N VAL A 44 3.49 5.48 -8.31
CA VAL A 44 3.42 5.46 -9.77
C VAL A 44 2.08 4.86 -10.20
N ASP A 45 1.65 5.22 -11.39
CA ASP A 45 0.48 4.55 -11.99
C ASP A 45 0.79 3.06 -12.19
N ALA A 46 -0.22 2.22 -11.93
CA ALA A 46 -0.08 0.80 -12.15
C ALA A 46 0.12 0.55 -13.65
N ALA A 47 1.37 0.28 -14.04
CA ALA A 47 1.74 0.11 -15.43
C ALA A 47 1.27 -1.26 -15.95
N ALA A 48 0.63 -1.26 -17.12
CA ALA A 48 0.28 -2.50 -17.82
C ALA A 48 1.55 -3.31 -18.11
N GLY A 49 1.56 -4.59 -17.72
CA GLY A 49 2.68 -5.51 -17.97
C GLY A 49 3.77 -5.54 -16.90
N VAL A 50 3.73 -4.64 -15.90
CA VAL A 50 4.61 -4.73 -14.72
C VAL A 50 3.86 -5.48 -13.62
N ALA A 51 4.36 -6.66 -13.27
CA ALA A 51 3.85 -7.44 -12.16
C ALA A 51 4.38 -6.86 -10.85
N PRO A 52 3.51 -6.52 -9.88
CA PRO A 52 3.95 -6.13 -8.55
C PRO A 52 4.44 -7.35 -7.78
N ASP A 53 5.35 -7.14 -6.84
CA ASP A 53 5.80 -8.21 -5.94
C ASP A 53 4.69 -8.59 -4.96
N CYS A 54 3.90 -7.61 -4.52
CA CYS A 54 2.81 -7.79 -3.57
C CYS A 54 1.58 -6.96 -3.99
N VAL A 55 0.37 -7.46 -3.72
CA VAL A 55 -0.89 -6.78 -4.02
C VAL A 55 -1.70 -6.67 -2.74
N TRP A 56 -2.14 -5.46 -2.43
CA TRP A 56 -3.06 -5.15 -1.35
C TRP A 56 -4.44 -4.85 -1.93
N ARG A 57 -5.45 -5.56 -1.44
CA ARG A 57 -6.84 -5.35 -1.84
C ARG A 57 -7.69 -5.15 -0.60
N ALA A 58 -8.41 -4.03 -0.56
CA ALA A 58 -9.34 -3.70 0.51
C ALA A 58 -10.26 -2.55 0.09
N SER A 59 -11.26 -2.24 0.91
CA SER A 59 -12.05 -1.02 0.74
C SER A 59 -11.18 0.24 0.88
N VAL A 60 -11.58 1.33 0.22
CA VAL A 60 -10.87 2.62 0.31
C VAL A 60 -10.74 3.09 1.76
N GLU A 61 -11.79 2.94 2.57
CA GLU A 61 -11.76 3.30 4.00
C GLU A 61 -10.71 2.50 4.78
N THR A 62 -10.60 1.20 4.52
CA THR A 62 -9.61 0.35 5.18
C THR A 62 -8.20 0.77 4.81
N LEU A 63 -7.94 1.02 3.52
CA LEU A 63 -6.61 1.46 3.05
C LEU A 63 -6.21 2.81 3.64
N LEU A 64 -7.13 3.77 3.72
CA LEU A 64 -6.83 5.06 4.35
C LEU A 64 -6.48 4.91 5.83
N ARG A 65 -7.23 4.11 6.59
CA ARG A 65 -6.89 3.82 7.98
C ARG A 65 -5.51 3.18 8.13
N ILE A 66 -5.14 2.30 7.19
CA ILE A 66 -3.80 1.69 7.15
C ILE A 66 -2.72 2.76 6.95
N PHE A 67 -2.94 3.69 6.02
CA PHE A 67 -2.00 4.77 5.73
C PHE A 67 -1.95 5.85 6.83
N GLU A 68 -3.06 6.08 7.52
CA GLU A 68 -3.13 7.00 8.66
C GLU A 68 -2.48 6.41 9.92
N GLY A 69 -2.46 5.08 10.07
CA GLY A 69 -1.86 4.43 11.25
C GLY A 69 -1.31 3.04 10.99
N GLY A 70 0.01 2.86 11.11
CA GLY A 70 0.70 1.59 10.86
C GLY A 70 0.16 0.37 11.63
N ARG A 71 -0.39 0.54 12.85
CA ARG A 71 -1.05 -0.55 13.62
C ARG A 71 -2.34 -1.07 12.95
N ALA A 72 -2.97 -0.27 12.10
CA ALA A 72 -4.18 -0.66 11.39
C ALA A 72 -3.90 -1.69 10.28
N LEU A 73 -2.66 -1.78 9.78
CA LEU A 73 -2.27 -2.78 8.76
C LEU A 73 -2.43 -4.20 9.28
N GLU A 74 -1.78 -4.52 10.40
CA GLU A 74 -1.82 -5.86 10.99
C GLU A 74 -3.25 -6.22 11.40
N SER A 75 -3.98 -5.29 12.01
CA SER A 75 -5.38 -5.49 12.38
C SER A 75 -6.28 -5.74 11.16
N ALA A 76 -6.11 -4.97 10.07
CA ALA A 76 -6.88 -5.15 8.84
C ALA A 76 -6.59 -6.50 8.18
N TYR A 77 -5.32 -6.94 8.17
CA TYR A 77 -4.92 -8.25 7.66
C TYR A 77 -5.53 -9.39 8.49
N LEU A 78 -5.32 -9.38 9.81
CA LEU A 78 -5.83 -10.44 10.71
C LEU A 78 -7.36 -10.52 10.74
N SER A 79 -8.06 -9.40 10.54
CA SER A 79 -9.52 -9.35 10.45
C SER A 79 -10.09 -9.71 9.06
N GLY A 80 -9.23 -9.99 8.08
CA GLY A 80 -9.64 -10.31 6.70
C GLY A 80 -10.14 -9.10 5.88
N ARG A 81 -9.99 -7.88 6.40
CA ARG A 81 -10.35 -6.64 5.67
C ARG A 81 -9.28 -6.20 4.67
N LEU A 82 -8.05 -6.66 4.84
CA LEU A 82 -6.96 -6.50 3.89
C LEU A 82 -6.59 -7.85 3.30
N GLY A 83 -6.86 -8.03 2.02
CA GLY A 83 -6.30 -9.12 1.24
C GLY A 83 -4.88 -8.78 0.80
N VAL A 84 -3.94 -9.68 1.07
CA VAL A 84 -2.55 -9.56 0.60
C VAL A 84 -2.22 -10.79 -0.25
N ALA A 85 -1.66 -10.56 -1.44
CA ALA A 85 -1.23 -11.63 -2.35
C ALA A 85 0.15 -11.33 -2.92
N GLY A 86 0.97 -12.36 -3.17
CA GLY A 86 2.33 -12.22 -3.69
C GLY A 86 3.41 -12.51 -2.64
N ASP A 87 4.56 -11.84 -2.77
CA ASP A 87 5.71 -12.01 -1.89
C ASP A 87 5.50 -11.30 -0.55
N MET A 88 5.22 -12.10 0.48
CA MET A 88 5.08 -11.63 1.87
C MET A 88 6.39 -11.13 2.47
N SER A 89 7.56 -11.44 1.88
CA SER A 89 8.84 -10.92 2.34
C SER A 89 8.92 -9.39 2.22
N VAL A 90 8.18 -8.81 1.26
CA VAL A 90 8.03 -7.36 1.08
C VAL A 90 7.34 -6.74 2.30
N MET A 91 6.32 -7.42 2.85
CA MET A 91 5.60 -6.95 4.05
C MET A 91 6.48 -6.93 5.29
N ALA A 92 7.39 -7.90 5.43
CA ALA A 92 8.28 -8.00 6.58
C ALA A 92 9.31 -6.85 6.65
N ARG A 93 9.63 -6.23 5.51
CA ARG A 93 10.56 -5.09 5.42
C ARG A 93 9.85 -3.75 5.50
N LEU A 94 8.52 -3.75 5.46
CA LEU A 94 7.73 -2.54 5.36
C LEU A 94 7.71 -1.78 6.68
N VAL A 95 8.00 -0.48 6.60
CA VAL A 95 7.79 0.46 7.70
C VAL A 95 6.75 1.47 7.24
N LEU A 96 5.63 1.53 7.98
CA LEU A 96 4.61 2.55 7.81
C LEU A 96 4.66 3.52 8.98
N GLU A 97 4.71 4.81 8.70
CA GLU A 97 4.52 5.83 9.73
C GLU A 97 3.06 6.28 9.79
N SER A 98 2.61 6.57 11.00
CA SER A 98 1.31 7.20 11.22
C SER A 98 1.48 8.69 10.91
N SER A 99 0.81 9.20 9.89
CA SER A 99 0.70 10.66 9.74
C SER A 99 -0.06 11.20 10.96
N ARG A 100 0.65 11.97 11.80
CA ARG A 100 0.10 12.65 12.97
C ARG A 100 -0.77 13.84 12.59
#